data_AF-A0A3B5KXF7-F1
#
_entry.id   AF-A0A3B5KXF7-F1
#
_cell.length_a   1.000
_cell.length_b   1.000
_cell.length_c   1.000
_cell.angle_alpha   90.00
_cell.angle_beta   90.00
_cell.angle_gamma   90.00
#
_symmetry.space_group_name_H-M   'P 1'
#
loop_
_entity.id
_entity.type
_entity.pdbx_description
1 polymer ?
#
loop_
_entity_poly.entity_id
_entity_poly.type
_entity_poly.pdbx_seq_one_letter_code
_entity_poly.pdbx_strand_id
1 'polypeptide(L)'
;GFGFPSGLGTGATAGATGFGTGLGTTGLGFGGLFGQPAQQQGQAQPTQLYQQVTALSAPTLLGDERDSILAKWNQLQAYWGTGKGYYVNNNSPVDFTQENPFCRFKAVGYSCVPVSKDEDGLVVLVLNKKEPDVRAQQQQLVESLHKVLGSNQTLTVNVEGVKALPNDQTEVIIYVVERSPNGTSKRIPASTLFTFLEQANIKAQLTQIGVVMSVTRTELSPAQLKQLLQNAPAGKYVCGSHHLGTS
;
A
#
# COMPACT_ATOMS: atom_id res chain seq x y z
N GLY A 1 0.50 7.97 -4.66
CA GLY A 1 1.74 7.17 -4.60
C GLY A 1 1.76 6.38 -3.31
N PHE A 2 2.29 5.16 -3.33
CA PHE A 2 2.73 4.44 -2.14
C PHE A 2 3.85 3.48 -2.56
N GLY A 3 5.04 3.72 -2.02
CA GLY A 3 6.24 2.93 -2.25
C GLY A 3 6.33 1.75 -1.30
N PHE A 4 6.86 0.64 -1.81
CA PHE A 4 7.37 -0.48 -1.03
C PHE A 4 8.80 -0.16 -0.58
N PRO A 5 9.23 -0.54 0.63
CA PRO A 5 10.65 -0.71 0.91
C PRO A 5 11.06 -2.16 0.62
N SER A 6 11.97 -2.31 -0.33
CA SER A 6 12.89 -3.45 -0.46
C SER A 6 14.27 -3.04 0.07
N GLY A 7 14.97 -4.00 0.72
CA GLY A 7 16.37 -3.91 1.17
C GLY A 7 16.48 -4.13 2.68
N LEU A 8 17.32 -5.00 3.25
CA LEU A 8 18.65 -5.53 2.91
C LEU A 8 18.78 -6.89 3.63
N GLY A 9 19.55 -7.91 3.22
CA GLY A 9 20.97 -7.89 2.94
C GLY A 9 21.71 -8.74 4.00
N THR A 10 22.33 -9.83 3.55
CA THR A 10 23.10 -10.87 4.27
C THR A 10 24.36 -10.37 5.00
N GLY A 11 24.72 -11.03 6.10
CA GLY A 11 26.07 -10.97 6.69
C GLY A 11 26.26 -12.00 7.81
N ALA A 12 27.24 -12.89 7.65
CA ALA A 12 27.70 -13.86 8.64
C ALA A 12 29.02 -13.39 9.27
N THR A 13 29.24 -13.60 10.59
CA THR A 13 30.45 -14.16 11.23
C THR A 13 30.45 -14.08 12.78
N ALA A 14 30.71 -15.25 13.40
CA ALA A 14 31.61 -15.59 14.52
C ALA A 14 31.68 -14.82 15.88
N GLY A 15 31.76 -15.63 16.96
CA GLY A 15 32.48 -15.37 18.23
C GLY A 15 31.59 -15.31 19.48
N ALA A 16 31.38 -16.35 20.30
CA ALA A 16 32.26 -17.08 21.23
C ALA A 16 32.05 -16.71 22.73
N THR A 17 32.06 -17.76 23.57
CA THR A 17 32.43 -17.85 25.01
C THR A 17 31.36 -17.84 26.14
N GLY A 18 31.51 -18.84 27.04
CA GLY A 18 31.09 -18.88 28.46
C GLY A 18 29.81 -19.68 28.77
N PHE A 19 29.78 -20.98 29.15
CA PHE A 19 30.47 -21.83 30.15
C PHE A 19 29.88 -21.76 31.59
N GLY A 20 29.47 -22.94 32.12
CA GLY A 20 29.29 -23.27 33.55
C GLY A 20 27.85 -23.64 33.96
N THR A 21 27.39 -24.91 34.06
CA THR A 21 27.66 -26.02 35.02
C THR A 21 27.32 -25.75 36.51
N GLY A 22 26.50 -26.64 37.09
CA GLY A 22 26.45 -26.94 38.54
C GLY A 22 25.13 -26.52 39.20
N LEU A 23 24.18 -27.40 39.53
CA LEU A 23 24.16 -28.54 40.48
C LEU A 23 23.86 -28.14 41.93
N GLY A 24 22.78 -28.74 42.47
CA GLY A 24 22.50 -28.89 43.90
C GLY A 24 21.68 -27.73 44.49
N THR A 25 20.84 -27.92 45.50
CA THR A 25 20.51 -29.08 46.31
C THR A 25 19.30 -28.68 47.17
N THR A 26 18.44 -29.65 47.43
CA THR A 26 17.33 -29.66 48.39
C THR A 26 17.72 -29.16 49.78
N GLY A 27 16.84 -28.35 50.39
CA GLY A 27 16.88 -27.99 51.80
C GLY A 27 15.48 -27.68 52.31
N LEU A 28 14.80 -28.70 52.86
CA LEU A 28 13.61 -28.56 53.68
C LEU A 28 14.06 -28.23 55.11
N GLY A 29 13.63 -27.08 55.64
CA GLY A 29 13.90 -26.65 57.01
C GLY A 29 12.64 -26.07 57.65
N PHE A 30 12.22 -26.69 58.74
CA PHE A 30 11.03 -26.43 59.54
C PHE A 30 11.38 -25.54 60.75
N GLY A 31 10.54 -24.54 61.07
CA GLY A 31 10.47 -23.92 62.40
C GLY A 31 10.73 -22.40 62.45
N GLY A 32 9.70 -21.62 62.77
CA GLY A 32 9.81 -20.17 63.02
C GLY A 32 8.46 -19.47 63.20
N LEU A 33 7.85 -19.67 64.37
CA LEU A 33 6.64 -19.01 64.88
C LEU A 33 6.87 -17.50 65.07
N PHE A 34 6.20 -16.65 64.29
CA PHE A 34 5.58 -15.34 64.64
C PHE A 34 5.28 -14.52 63.38
N GLY A 35 4.00 -14.17 63.15
CA GLY A 35 3.59 -13.05 62.28
C GLY A 35 2.74 -13.41 61.04
N GLN A 36 1.44 -13.16 61.13
CA GLN A 36 0.53 -12.85 60.00
C GLN A 36 0.03 -11.40 60.19
N PRO A 37 -0.52 -10.70 59.17
CA PRO A 37 -0.95 -11.21 57.86
C PRO A 37 -0.43 -10.45 56.63
N ALA A 38 -0.62 -11.13 55.50
CA ALA A 38 -0.68 -10.73 54.10
C ALA A 38 -0.73 -9.23 53.73
N GLN A 39 0.06 -8.86 52.70
CA GLN A 39 -0.40 -7.91 51.69
C GLN A 39 0.18 -8.19 50.28
N GLN A 40 -0.75 -8.51 49.37
CA GLN A 40 -0.79 -8.31 47.90
C GLN A 40 0.49 -8.53 47.08
N GLN A 41 0.63 -9.64 46.34
CA GLN A 41 -0.05 -9.98 45.07
C GLN A 41 0.40 -9.08 43.91
N GLY A 42 1.21 -9.66 43.02
CA GLY A 42 1.76 -9.02 41.83
C GLY A 42 0.67 -8.52 40.89
N GLN A 43 0.86 -7.29 40.39
CA GLN A 43 0.06 -6.73 39.32
C GLN A 43 0.31 -7.52 38.03
N ALA A 44 -0.66 -8.34 37.63
CA ALA A 44 -0.78 -8.80 36.27
C ALA A 44 -0.97 -7.57 35.37
N GLN A 45 0.00 -7.31 34.49
CA GLN A 45 -0.14 -6.30 33.44
C GLN A 45 -1.43 -6.60 32.64
N PRO A 46 -2.38 -5.65 32.55
CA PRO A 46 -3.61 -5.88 31.80
C PRO A 46 -3.30 -6.11 30.32
N THR A 47 -3.83 -7.19 29.76
CA THR A 47 -3.70 -7.54 28.34
C THR A 47 -4.19 -6.38 27.46
N GLN A 48 -3.57 -6.17 26.30
CA GLN A 48 -3.94 -5.13 25.33
C GLN A 48 -5.46 -5.08 25.04
N LEU A 49 -6.10 -6.24 24.92
CA LEU A 49 -7.55 -6.33 24.71
C LEU A 49 -8.36 -5.74 25.88
N TYR A 50 -7.92 -5.95 27.12
CA TYR A 50 -8.59 -5.40 28.30
C TYR A 50 -8.52 -3.86 28.31
N GLN A 51 -7.38 -3.30 27.92
CA GLN A 51 -7.20 -1.85 27.81
C GLN A 51 -8.10 -1.28 26.69
N GLN A 52 -8.18 -1.96 25.54
CA GLN A 52 -9.11 -1.60 24.45
C GLN A 52 -10.56 -1.60 24.93
N VAL A 53 -11.00 -2.66 25.60
CA VAL A 53 -12.39 -2.75 26.11
C VAL A 53 -12.68 -1.64 27.12
N THR A 54 -11.75 -1.35 28.03
CA THR A 54 -11.91 -0.25 29.01
C THR A 54 -12.06 1.09 28.30
N ALA A 55 -11.21 1.38 27.31
CA ALA A 55 -11.27 2.60 26.52
C ALA A 55 -12.59 2.79 25.76
N LEU A 56 -13.23 1.69 25.37
CA LEU A 56 -14.46 1.70 24.58
C LEU A 56 -15.74 1.71 25.42
N SER A 57 -15.67 1.25 26.68
CA SER A 57 -16.86 1.03 27.51
C SER A 57 -16.95 1.95 28.72
N ALA A 58 -15.83 2.23 29.39
CA ALA A 58 -15.81 2.98 30.63
C ALA A 58 -14.45 3.69 30.82
N PRO A 59 -14.12 4.68 29.98
CA PRO A 59 -12.99 5.56 30.26
C PRO A 59 -13.29 6.39 31.52
N THR A 60 -12.24 6.71 32.27
CA THR A 60 -12.25 7.54 33.49
C THR A 60 -11.15 8.59 33.41
N LEU A 61 -10.97 9.21 32.23
CA LEU A 61 -9.88 10.15 31.99
C LEU A 61 -10.16 11.49 32.70
N LEU A 62 -11.42 11.95 32.67
CA LEU A 62 -11.84 13.24 33.22
C LEU A 62 -12.61 13.08 34.54
N GLY A 63 -13.17 11.89 34.80
CA GLY A 63 -13.92 11.59 36.01
C GLY A 63 -15.32 12.21 36.05
N ASP A 64 -15.83 12.64 34.90
CA ASP A 64 -17.12 13.32 34.74
C ASP A 64 -17.87 12.83 33.49
N GLU A 65 -19.00 13.43 33.17
CA GLU A 65 -19.87 13.01 32.07
C GLU A 65 -19.20 13.03 30.69
N ARG A 66 -18.12 13.78 30.51
CA ARG A 66 -17.39 13.88 29.23
C ARG A 66 -16.69 12.58 28.87
N ASP A 67 -16.41 11.73 29.85
CA ASP A 67 -15.89 10.39 29.60
C ASP A 67 -16.87 9.53 28.79
N SER A 68 -18.18 9.76 28.92
CA SER A 68 -19.18 9.08 28.09
C SER A 68 -19.12 9.49 26.60
N ILE A 69 -18.71 10.73 26.32
CA ILE A 69 -18.49 11.24 24.97
C ILE A 69 -17.17 10.68 24.43
N LEU A 70 -16.13 10.66 25.25
CA LEU A 70 -14.84 10.06 24.93
C LEU A 70 -14.98 8.58 24.56
N ALA A 71 -15.81 7.81 25.28
CA ALA A 71 -16.10 6.42 24.95
C ALA A 71 -16.66 6.27 23.53
N LYS A 72 -17.61 7.13 23.13
CA LYS A 72 -18.18 7.14 21.78
C LYS A 72 -17.14 7.50 20.72
N TRP A 73 -16.25 8.46 21.02
CA TRP A 73 -15.16 8.82 20.13
C TRP A 73 -14.15 7.69 19.95
N ASN A 74 -13.80 6.99 21.03
CA ASN A 74 -12.95 5.81 20.99
C ASN A 74 -13.61 4.67 20.19
N GLN A 75 -14.93 4.48 20.31
CA GLN A 75 -15.68 3.51 19.51
C GLN A 75 -15.61 3.81 18.02
N LEU A 76 -15.76 5.07 17.61
CA LEU A 76 -15.61 5.47 16.21
C LEU A 76 -14.20 5.16 15.68
N GLN A 77 -13.16 5.51 16.43
CA GLN A 77 -11.78 5.23 16.06
C GLN A 77 -11.51 3.72 15.96
N ALA A 78 -12.00 2.92 16.91
CA ALA A 78 -11.88 1.47 16.89
C ALA A 78 -12.62 0.85 15.71
N TYR A 79 -13.83 1.31 15.41
CA TYR A 79 -14.60 0.86 14.25
C TYR A 79 -13.90 1.19 12.94
N TRP A 80 -13.22 2.33 12.86
CA TRP A 80 -12.44 2.74 11.69
C TRP A 80 -11.12 1.96 11.57
N GLY A 81 -10.63 1.39 12.67
CA GLY A 81 -9.35 0.69 12.70
C GLY A 81 -8.13 1.62 12.67
N THR A 82 -8.30 2.87 13.09
CA THR A 82 -7.18 3.81 13.24
C THR A 82 -7.46 4.81 14.37
N GLY A 83 -6.44 5.12 15.15
CA GLY A 83 -6.53 6.17 16.17
C GLY A 83 -5.97 5.75 17.53
N LYS A 84 -6.15 6.61 18.52
CA LYS A 84 -5.67 6.41 19.89
C LYS A 84 -6.81 6.58 20.89
N GLY A 85 -7.07 5.52 21.64
CA GLY A 85 -8.08 5.47 22.70
C GLY A 85 -7.52 5.92 24.03
N TYR A 86 -7.86 7.13 24.45
CA TYR A 86 -7.54 7.63 25.78
C TYR A 86 -8.62 7.17 26.77
N TYR A 87 -8.21 6.71 27.95
CA TYR A 87 -9.16 6.07 28.87
C TYR A 87 -8.87 6.23 30.36
N VAL A 88 -7.65 6.53 30.77
CA VAL A 88 -7.32 6.82 32.17
C VAL A 88 -6.09 7.72 32.23
N ASN A 89 -6.02 8.58 33.23
CA ASN A 89 -4.84 9.42 33.45
C ASN A 89 -3.60 8.57 33.75
N ASN A 90 -2.45 9.03 33.29
CA ASN A 90 -1.13 8.42 33.50
C ASN A 90 -0.90 7.06 32.83
N ASN A 91 -1.87 6.50 32.09
CA ASN A 91 -1.62 5.37 31.19
C ASN A 91 -1.43 5.85 29.76
N SER A 92 -0.62 5.10 29.01
CA SER A 92 -0.53 5.30 27.57
C SER A 92 -1.88 5.03 26.90
N PRO A 93 -2.24 5.81 25.87
CA PRO A 93 -3.42 5.53 25.05
C PRO A 93 -3.29 4.20 24.35
N VAL A 94 -4.42 3.57 24.09
CA VAL A 94 -4.48 2.31 23.36
C VAL A 94 -4.48 2.58 21.87
N ASP A 95 -3.66 1.86 21.11
CA ASP A 95 -3.67 1.96 19.66
C ASP A 95 -4.80 1.13 19.04
N PHE A 96 -5.60 1.78 18.19
CA PHE A 96 -6.55 1.11 17.32
C PHE A 96 -5.92 0.95 15.94
N THR A 97 -5.76 -0.30 15.51
CA THR A 97 -5.24 -0.65 14.18
C THR A 97 -6.30 -1.42 13.39
N GLN A 98 -6.05 -1.74 12.13
CA GLN A 98 -7.03 -2.47 11.32
C GLN A 98 -7.25 -3.90 11.82
N GLU A 99 -6.30 -4.44 12.59
CA GLU A 99 -6.32 -5.75 13.23
C GLU A 99 -7.10 -5.76 14.56
N ASN A 100 -7.55 -4.60 15.04
CA ASN A 100 -8.30 -4.55 16.28
C ASN A 100 -9.65 -5.31 16.14
N PRO A 101 -10.09 -6.09 17.15
CA PRO A 101 -11.30 -6.92 17.04
C PRO A 101 -12.61 -6.16 16.80
N PHE A 102 -12.61 -4.85 17.03
CA PHE A 102 -13.78 -3.98 16.88
C PHE A 102 -13.81 -3.25 15.54
N CYS A 103 -12.82 -3.43 14.67
CA CYS A 103 -12.79 -2.84 13.33
C CYS A 103 -13.99 -3.32 12.50
N ARG A 104 -14.85 -2.39 12.09
CA ARG A 104 -16.10 -2.66 11.37
C ARG A 104 -16.15 -2.03 9.99
N PHE A 105 -15.56 -0.84 9.84
CA PHE A 105 -15.55 -0.15 8.56
C PHE A 105 -14.58 -0.85 7.61
N LYS A 106 -15.14 -1.46 6.57
CA LYS A 106 -14.40 -2.01 5.45
C LYS A 106 -14.70 -1.16 4.22
N ALA A 107 -13.68 -0.51 3.67
CA ALA A 107 -13.82 0.20 2.40
C ALA A 107 -13.74 -0.80 1.25
N VAL A 108 -14.66 -0.67 0.29
CA VAL A 108 -14.63 -1.38 -0.99
C VAL A 108 -14.35 -0.34 -2.07
N GLY A 109 -13.26 -0.50 -2.81
CA GLY A 109 -12.89 0.38 -3.91
C GLY A 109 -13.08 -0.34 -5.24
N TYR A 110 -13.99 0.13 -6.07
CA TYR A 110 -14.16 -0.39 -7.43
C TYR A 110 -13.09 0.20 -8.35
N SER A 111 -12.32 -0.66 -9.00
CA SER A 111 -11.45 -0.26 -10.11
C SER A 111 -11.99 -0.91 -11.37
N CYS A 112 -12.29 -0.11 -12.40
CA CYS A 112 -12.70 -0.64 -13.69
C CYS A 112 -11.56 -1.52 -14.24
N VAL A 113 -11.88 -2.76 -14.60
CA VAL A 113 -10.94 -3.61 -15.32
C VAL A 113 -10.71 -2.98 -16.71
N PRO A 114 -9.47 -2.70 -17.12
CA PRO A 114 -9.19 -2.23 -18.46
C PRO A 114 -9.68 -3.26 -19.48
N VAL A 115 -10.36 -2.80 -20.53
CA VAL A 115 -10.89 -3.67 -21.61
C VAL A 115 -9.89 -3.85 -22.75
N SER A 116 -8.76 -3.14 -22.69
CA SER A 116 -7.75 -3.12 -23.75
C SER A 116 -6.85 -4.36 -23.68
N LYS A 117 -6.53 -4.90 -24.84
CA LYS A 117 -5.62 -6.04 -24.98
C LYS A 117 -4.19 -5.57 -25.05
N ASP A 118 -3.24 -6.47 -24.81
CA ASP A 118 -1.81 -6.12 -24.86
C ASP A 118 -1.41 -5.61 -26.26
N GLU A 119 -2.02 -6.18 -27.30
CA GLU A 119 -1.82 -5.82 -28.72
C GLU A 119 -2.29 -4.40 -29.06
N ASP A 120 -3.15 -3.79 -28.23
CA ASP A 120 -3.56 -2.39 -28.44
C ASP A 120 -2.39 -1.42 -28.17
N GLY A 121 -1.36 -1.87 -27.46
CA GLY A 121 -0.11 -1.14 -27.24
C GLY A 121 -0.23 0.06 -26.29
N LEU A 122 -1.32 0.14 -25.53
CA LEU A 122 -1.64 1.32 -24.71
C LEU A 122 -0.86 1.34 -23.40
N VAL A 123 0.00 2.35 -23.26
CA VAL A 123 0.71 2.66 -22.02
C VAL A 123 0.31 4.05 -21.53
N VAL A 124 -0.01 4.15 -20.26
CA VAL A 124 -0.32 5.40 -19.57
C VAL A 124 0.96 5.98 -18.97
N LEU A 125 1.17 7.27 -19.19
CA LEU A 125 2.16 8.09 -18.52
C LEU A 125 1.45 9.14 -17.66
N VAL A 126 1.86 9.29 -16.41
CA VAL A 126 1.42 10.41 -15.56
C VAL A 126 2.50 11.46 -15.58
N LEU A 127 2.16 12.67 -16.03
CA LEU A 127 3.04 13.82 -16.02
C LEU A 127 2.71 14.74 -14.84
N ASN A 128 3.74 15.28 -14.21
CA ASN A 128 3.63 16.32 -13.20
C ASN A 128 3.50 17.70 -13.85
N LYS A 129 2.48 17.87 -14.69
CA LYS A 129 2.14 19.06 -15.45
C LYS A 129 0.63 19.17 -15.59
N LYS A 130 0.11 20.40 -15.66
CA LYS A 130 -1.32 20.65 -15.90
C LYS A 130 -1.71 20.24 -17.32
N GLU A 131 -2.95 19.79 -17.47
CA GLU A 131 -3.45 19.24 -18.73
C GLU A 131 -3.43 20.24 -19.91
N PRO A 132 -3.77 21.53 -19.72
CA PRO A 132 -3.65 22.52 -20.79
C PRO A 132 -2.22 22.69 -21.29
N ASP A 133 -1.24 22.66 -20.39
CA ASP A 133 0.18 22.81 -20.73
C ASP A 133 0.68 21.60 -21.52
N VAL A 134 0.24 20.39 -21.14
CA VAL A 134 0.55 19.15 -21.86
C VAL A 134 -0.05 19.17 -23.27
N ARG A 135 -1.30 19.62 -23.43
CA ARG A 135 -1.90 19.78 -24.77
C ARG A 135 -1.17 20.80 -25.62
N ALA A 136 -0.81 21.95 -25.05
CA ALA A 136 -0.08 22.99 -25.76
C ALA A 136 1.30 22.51 -26.25
N GLN A 137 1.95 21.62 -25.49
CA GLN A 137 3.27 21.07 -25.79
C GLN A 137 3.24 19.62 -26.29
N GLN A 138 2.10 19.12 -26.78
CA GLN A 138 1.94 17.70 -27.10
C GLN A 138 2.94 17.22 -28.17
N GLN A 139 3.21 18.04 -29.20
CA GLN A 139 4.22 17.71 -30.22
C GLN A 139 5.62 17.58 -29.62
N GLN A 140 6.02 18.53 -28.77
CA GLN A 140 7.31 18.47 -28.08
C GLN A 140 7.41 17.24 -27.18
N LEU A 141 6.33 16.85 -26.49
CA LEU A 141 6.28 15.63 -25.69
C LEU A 141 6.49 14.39 -26.58
N VAL A 142 5.82 14.31 -27.73
CA VAL A 142 5.97 13.22 -28.71
C VAL A 142 7.41 13.12 -29.21
N GLU A 143 8.04 14.24 -29.56
CA GLU A 143 9.43 14.29 -29.98
C GLU A 143 10.39 13.85 -28.85
N SER A 144 10.15 14.31 -27.63
CA SER A 144 10.92 13.88 -26.45
C SER A 144 10.81 12.38 -26.21
N LEU A 145 9.60 11.80 -26.32
CA LEU A 145 9.39 10.36 -26.20
C LEU A 145 10.06 9.59 -27.34
N HIS A 146 10.03 10.11 -28.56
CA HIS A 146 10.74 9.52 -29.70
C HIS A 146 12.26 9.50 -29.48
N LYS A 147 12.82 10.55 -28.89
CA LYS A 147 14.24 10.60 -28.48
C LYS A 147 14.56 9.54 -27.42
N VAL A 148 13.69 9.35 -26.43
CA VAL A 148 13.83 8.29 -25.41
C VAL A 148 13.83 6.90 -26.04
N LEU A 149 13.06 6.70 -27.11
CA LEU A 149 13.06 5.47 -27.92
C LEU A 149 14.25 5.37 -28.89
N GLY A 150 15.29 6.20 -28.71
CA GLY A 150 16.52 6.18 -29.51
C GLY A 150 16.42 6.91 -30.84
N SER A 151 15.39 7.74 -31.06
CA SER A 151 15.15 8.46 -32.33
C SER A 151 15.04 7.52 -33.55
N ASN A 152 14.57 6.30 -33.34
CA ASN A 152 14.49 5.30 -34.40
C ASN A 152 13.42 5.69 -35.44
N GLN A 153 13.82 5.81 -36.70
CA GLN A 153 12.92 6.17 -37.82
C GLN A 153 11.87 5.09 -38.12
N THR A 154 12.06 3.85 -37.66
CA THR A 154 11.04 2.80 -37.78
C THR A 154 9.95 2.92 -36.72
N LEU A 155 10.14 3.75 -35.69
CA LEU A 155 9.20 3.92 -34.58
C LEU A 155 8.47 5.25 -34.67
N THR A 156 7.16 5.23 -34.41
CA THR A 156 6.31 6.42 -34.32
C THR A 156 5.53 6.39 -33.02
N VAL A 157 5.68 7.44 -32.21
CA VAL A 157 4.93 7.63 -30.96
C VAL A 157 3.61 8.32 -31.28
N ASN A 158 2.51 7.78 -30.76
CA ASN A 158 1.18 8.33 -30.94
C ASN A 158 0.53 8.59 -29.58
N VAL A 159 -0.28 9.64 -29.49
CA VAL A 159 -1.06 9.99 -28.29
C VAL A 159 -2.51 9.60 -28.55
N GLU A 160 -3.00 8.63 -27.79
CA GLU A 160 -4.38 8.17 -27.83
C GLU A 160 -5.30 9.11 -27.03
N GLY A 161 -4.82 9.61 -25.89
CA GLY A 161 -5.64 10.43 -25.01
C GLY A 161 -4.84 11.25 -24.03
N VAL A 162 -5.42 12.38 -23.62
CA VAL A 162 -4.88 13.28 -22.60
C VAL A 162 -6.02 13.64 -21.64
N LYS A 163 -5.81 13.44 -20.35
CA LYS A 163 -6.82 13.65 -19.30
C LYS A 163 -6.21 14.30 -18.06
N ALA A 164 -6.88 15.31 -17.53
CA ALA A 164 -6.49 15.93 -16.28
C ALA A 164 -6.64 14.96 -15.09
N LEU A 165 -5.67 14.99 -14.19
CA LEU A 165 -5.69 14.33 -12.89
C LEU A 165 -5.64 15.38 -11.76
N PRO A 166 -6.01 15.02 -10.52
CA PRO A 166 -5.81 15.89 -9.37
C PRO A 166 -4.34 16.29 -9.18
N ASN A 167 -4.10 17.36 -8.41
CA ASN A 167 -2.77 17.86 -8.06
C ASN A 167 -1.95 18.35 -9.27
N ASP A 168 -2.60 18.99 -10.25
CA ASP A 168 -1.93 19.53 -11.43
C ASP A 168 -1.13 18.48 -12.21
N GLN A 169 -1.65 17.24 -12.23
CA GLN A 169 -1.09 16.14 -13.00
C GLN A 169 -1.93 15.85 -14.24
N THR A 170 -1.33 15.16 -15.20
CA THR A 170 -2.00 14.78 -16.45
C THR A 170 -1.70 13.32 -16.78
N GLU A 171 -2.75 12.58 -17.08
CA GLU A 171 -2.67 11.26 -17.70
C GLU A 171 -2.51 11.43 -19.22
N VAL A 172 -1.49 10.82 -19.81
CA VAL A 172 -1.31 10.73 -21.26
C VAL A 172 -1.24 9.26 -21.64
N ILE A 173 -2.13 8.84 -22.53
CA ILE A 173 -2.17 7.48 -23.06
C ILE A 173 -1.43 7.48 -24.40
N ILE A 174 -0.42 6.64 -24.53
CA ILE A 174 0.40 6.51 -25.74
C ILE A 174 0.37 5.08 -26.28
N TYR A 175 0.68 4.97 -27.57
CA TYR A 175 1.11 3.71 -28.18
C TYR A 175 2.22 3.99 -29.20
N VAL A 176 3.04 2.97 -29.48
CA VAL A 176 4.13 3.07 -30.44
C VAL A 176 3.84 2.13 -31.62
N VAL A 177 4.00 2.66 -32.83
CA VAL A 177 3.92 1.88 -34.07
C VAL A 177 5.32 1.62 -34.58
N GLU A 178 5.62 0.37 -34.90
CA GLU A 178 6.83 -0.06 -35.58
C GLU A 178 6.53 -0.36 -37.04
N ARG A 179 7.29 0.26 -37.94
CA ARG A 179 7.29 -0.02 -39.38
C ARG A 179 8.40 -0.99 -39.73
N SER A 180 8.02 -2.15 -40.25
CA SER A 180 8.93 -3.18 -40.73
C SER A 180 9.51 -2.82 -42.12
N PRO A 181 10.69 -3.34 -42.50
CA PRO A 181 11.31 -3.07 -43.81
C PRO A 181 10.47 -3.50 -45.01
N ASN A 182 9.59 -4.49 -44.82
CA ASN A 182 8.61 -4.95 -45.81
C ASN A 182 7.43 -3.97 -46.03
N GLY A 183 7.41 -2.84 -45.33
CA GLY A 183 6.37 -1.82 -45.40
C GLY A 183 5.19 -2.01 -44.45
N THR A 184 5.08 -3.15 -43.75
CA THR A 184 3.99 -3.38 -42.78
C THR A 184 4.23 -2.61 -41.49
N SER A 185 3.15 -2.12 -40.87
CA SER A 185 3.21 -1.41 -39.59
C SER A 185 2.39 -2.14 -38.53
N LYS A 186 2.91 -2.27 -37.32
CA LYS A 186 2.23 -2.90 -36.18
C LYS A 186 2.42 -2.08 -34.91
N ARG A 187 1.48 -2.16 -33.98
CA ARG A 187 1.68 -1.59 -32.63
C ARG A 187 2.64 -2.47 -31.85
N ILE A 188 3.49 -1.84 -31.04
CA ILE A 188 4.29 -2.55 -30.04
C ILE A 188 3.36 -2.97 -28.90
N PRO A 189 3.36 -4.25 -28.47
CA PRO A 189 2.55 -4.69 -27.35
C PRO A 189 2.82 -3.90 -26.07
N ALA A 190 1.78 -3.62 -25.28
CA ALA A 190 1.86 -2.73 -24.11
C ALA A 190 2.86 -3.25 -23.07
N SER A 191 2.89 -4.57 -22.83
CA SER A 191 3.85 -5.23 -21.94
C SER A 191 5.31 -5.00 -22.36
N THR A 192 5.58 -5.06 -23.66
CA THR A 192 6.92 -4.87 -24.24
C THR A 192 7.36 -3.42 -24.10
N LEU A 193 6.48 -2.48 -24.48
CA LEU A 193 6.74 -1.04 -24.35
C LEU A 193 6.95 -0.65 -22.88
N PHE A 194 6.10 -1.13 -21.98
CA PHE A 194 6.21 -0.85 -20.56
C PHE A 194 7.51 -1.39 -19.95
N THR A 195 7.90 -2.62 -20.29
CA THR A 195 9.17 -3.21 -19.83
C THR A 195 10.37 -2.37 -20.26
N PHE A 196 10.36 -1.83 -21.48
CA PHE A 196 11.39 -0.90 -21.95
C PHE A 196 11.40 0.41 -21.13
N LEU A 197 10.22 1.01 -20.88
CA LEU A 197 10.11 2.26 -20.14
C LEU A 197 10.56 2.15 -18.67
N GLU A 198 10.45 0.95 -18.08
CA GLU A 198 10.88 0.68 -16.71
C GLU A 198 12.39 0.41 -16.56
N GLN A 199 13.16 0.32 -17.66
CA GLN A 199 14.62 0.25 -17.59
C GLN A 199 15.18 1.50 -16.88
N ALA A 200 16.15 1.32 -15.98
CA ALA A 200 16.59 2.38 -15.07
C ALA A 200 17.05 3.66 -15.80
N ASN A 201 17.82 3.51 -16.88
CA ASN A 201 18.28 4.62 -17.72
C ASN A 201 17.12 5.32 -18.45
N ILE A 202 16.13 4.56 -18.91
CA ILE A 202 14.96 5.09 -19.62
C ILE A 202 14.07 5.84 -18.64
N LYS A 203 13.81 5.27 -17.47
CA LYS A 203 13.04 5.89 -16.39
C LYS A 203 13.64 7.22 -15.93
N ALA A 204 14.97 7.32 -15.88
CA ALA A 204 15.65 8.58 -15.59
C ALA A 204 15.36 9.66 -16.66
N GLN A 205 15.40 9.30 -17.96
CA GLN A 205 15.06 10.23 -19.05
C GLN A 205 13.58 10.64 -19.03
N LEU A 206 12.67 9.68 -18.76
CA LEU A 206 11.24 9.96 -18.61
C LEU A 206 10.95 10.93 -17.46
N THR A 207 11.69 10.77 -16.35
CA THR A 207 11.57 11.69 -15.20
C THR A 207 11.98 13.12 -15.57
N GLN A 208 13.02 13.29 -16.39
CA GLN A 208 13.48 14.61 -16.85
C GLN A 208 12.43 15.34 -17.69
N ILE A 209 11.60 14.62 -18.44
CA ILE A 209 10.50 15.20 -19.23
C ILE A 209 9.19 15.34 -18.43
N GLY A 210 9.22 14.99 -17.14
CA GLY A 210 8.15 15.21 -16.18
C GLY A 210 7.24 14.01 -15.91
N VAL A 211 7.59 12.81 -16.40
CA VAL A 211 6.83 11.59 -16.11
C VAL A 211 7.14 11.11 -14.70
N VAL A 212 6.10 10.91 -13.89
CA VAL A 212 6.22 10.43 -12.49
C VAL A 212 5.76 8.99 -12.31
N MET A 213 4.99 8.45 -13.26
CA MET A 213 4.49 7.09 -13.23
C MET A 213 4.22 6.60 -14.65
N SER A 214 4.44 5.31 -14.90
CA SER A 214 3.95 4.62 -16.08
C SER A 214 3.16 3.38 -15.67
N VAL A 215 2.15 2.99 -16.46
CA VAL A 215 1.35 1.77 -16.24
C VAL A 215 0.73 1.29 -17.56
N THR A 216 0.54 -0.01 -17.73
CA THR A 216 -0.20 -0.55 -18.88
C THR A 216 -1.71 -0.49 -18.65
N ARG A 217 -2.50 -0.37 -19.73
CA ARG A 217 -3.96 -0.56 -19.69
C ARG A 217 -4.38 -1.96 -20.15
N THR A 218 -3.54 -2.95 -19.94
CA THR A 218 -3.84 -4.33 -20.35
C THR A 218 -4.85 -4.97 -19.39
N GLU A 219 -5.87 -5.63 -19.95
CA GLU A 219 -6.79 -6.48 -19.20
C GLU A 219 -6.00 -7.53 -18.39
N LEU A 220 -6.34 -7.68 -17.11
CA LEU A 220 -5.77 -8.74 -16.28
C LEU A 220 -6.39 -10.08 -16.69
N SER A 221 -5.56 -11.10 -16.88
CA SER A 221 -6.09 -12.44 -17.13
C SER A 221 -6.98 -12.91 -15.97
N PRO A 222 -7.96 -13.80 -16.21
CA PRO A 222 -8.82 -14.34 -15.14
C PRO A 222 -8.04 -14.94 -13.97
N ALA A 223 -6.88 -15.56 -14.25
CA ALA A 223 -6.00 -16.13 -13.23
C ALA A 223 -5.31 -15.04 -12.38
N GLN A 224 -4.80 -13.98 -13.01
CA GLN A 224 -4.21 -12.83 -12.30
C GLN A 224 -5.26 -12.10 -11.47
N LEU A 225 -6.47 -11.90 -12.01
CA LEU A 225 -7.57 -11.31 -11.27
C LEU A 225 -7.94 -12.17 -10.05
N LYS A 226 -8.07 -13.48 -10.22
CA LYS A 226 -8.35 -14.42 -9.12
C LYS A 226 -7.28 -14.37 -8.03
N GLN A 227 -6.00 -14.36 -8.40
CA GLN A 227 -4.87 -14.23 -7.47
C GLN A 227 -4.94 -12.91 -6.67
N LEU A 228 -5.26 -11.81 -7.35
CA LEU A 228 -5.33 -10.48 -6.77
C LEU A 228 -6.55 -10.33 -5.83
N LEU A 229 -7.67 -10.99 -6.17
CA LEU A 229 -8.85 -11.09 -5.30
C LEU A 229 -8.61 -11.95 -4.07
N GLN A 230 -7.87 -13.06 -4.21
CA GLN A 230 -7.53 -13.94 -3.10
C GLN A 230 -6.55 -13.28 -2.11
N ASN A 231 -5.67 -12.41 -2.61
CA ASN A 231 -4.67 -11.70 -1.81
C ASN A 231 -4.85 -10.18 -1.89
N ALA A 232 -6.09 -9.72 -1.68
CA ALA A 232 -6.42 -8.31 -1.64
C ALA A 232 -5.65 -7.59 -0.52
N PRO A 233 -4.92 -6.48 -0.80
CA PRO A 233 -4.38 -5.63 0.25
C PRO A 233 -5.50 -5.15 1.18
N ALA A 234 -5.23 -5.02 2.48
CA ALA A 234 -6.22 -4.56 3.44
C ALA A 234 -6.88 -3.25 2.98
N GLY A 235 -8.21 -3.23 2.91
CA GLY A 235 -9.01 -2.09 2.44
C GLY A 235 -9.21 -1.97 0.92
N LYS A 236 -8.82 -2.97 0.11
CA LYS A 236 -9.06 -2.99 -1.35
C LYS A 236 -9.77 -4.26 -1.81
N TYR A 237 -11.08 -4.20 -1.99
CA TYR A 237 -11.83 -5.25 -2.69
C TYR A 237 -11.96 -4.87 -4.17
N VAL A 238 -11.23 -5.57 -5.05
CA VAL A 238 -11.43 -5.44 -6.50
C VAL A 238 -12.73 -6.15 -6.86
N CYS A 239 -13.59 -5.54 -7.66
CA CYS A 239 -14.75 -6.22 -8.22
C CYS A 239 -14.44 -6.52 -9.69
N GLY A 240 -14.40 -7.81 -10.05
CA GLY A 240 -14.35 -8.21 -11.45
C GLY A 240 -15.67 -7.83 -12.11
N SER A 241 -15.63 -7.11 -13.22
CA SER A 241 -16.80 -6.80 -14.03
C SER A 241 -17.50 -8.10 -14.45
N HIS A 242 -18.53 -8.52 -13.73
CA HIS A 242 -19.46 -9.50 -14.27
C HIS A 242 -20.19 -8.82 -15.42
N HIS A 243 -20.02 -9.36 -16.61
CA HIS A 243 -20.90 -9.11 -17.75
C HIS A 243 -22.32 -9.38 -17.26
N LEU A 244 -23.08 -8.31 -17.00
CA LEU A 244 -24.53 -8.38 -16.90
C LEU A 244 -25.02 -8.74 -18.30
N GLY A 245 -25.10 -10.04 -18.55
CA GLY A 245 -25.82 -10.57 -19.69
C GLY A 245 -27.25 -10.07 -19.61
N THR A 246 -27.64 -9.26 -20.58
CA THR A 246 -29.03 -8.96 -20.87
C THR A 246 -29.75 -10.28 -21.16
N SER A 247 -30.67 -10.66 -20.26
CA SER A 247 -31.80 -11.52 -20.61
C SER A 247 -32.91 -10.66 -21.19
#